data_AF-A0A1Y1YC27-F1
#
_entry.id   AF-A0A1Y1YC27-F1
#
_cell.length_a   1.000
_cell.length_b   1.000
_cell.length_c   1.000
_cell.angle_alpha   90.00
_cell.angle_beta   90.00
_cell.angle_gamma   90.00
#
_symmetry.space_group_name_H-M   'P 1'
#
loop_
_entity.id
_entity.type
_entity.pdbx_description
1 polymer ?
#
loop_
_entity_poly.entity_id
_entity_poly.type
_entity_poly.pdbx_seq_one_letter_code
_entity_poly.pdbx_strand_id
1 'polypeptide(L)'
;MQLGPEHISNRAAYGGAKVAYLEGWKSINLANEMFGFNGWSSKIVDYTIDFLDIANTGRVSLGMSCIMRVILKDGTFHEDIGYGSIENAKSKSQAFEKVKKEAATDALKRALRTYGNSLGNCLYDKNFLKQITKCKPPTVGIPDVSTVQ
;
A
#
# COMPACT_ATOMS: atom_id res chain seq x y z
N MET A 1 -19.11 2.30 -6.74
CA MET A 1 -18.58 0.95 -6.46
C MET A 1 -17.57 1.06 -5.31
N GLN A 2 -17.62 0.15 -4.33
CA GLN A 2 -16.69 0.09 -3.19
C GLN A 2 -15.99 -1.28 -3.22
N LEU A 3 -14.82 -1.41 -2.59
CA LEU A 3 -14.07 -2.67 -2.54
C LEU A 3 -14.85 -3.78 -1.81
N GLY A 4 -14.80 -5.00 -2.31
CA GLY A 4 -15.27 -6.18 -1.58
C GLY A 4 -14.27 -6.63 -0.49
N PRO A 5 -14.72 -7.45 0.48
CA PRO A 5 -13.91 -7.89 1.62
C PRO A 5 -12.64 -8.66 1.19
N GLU A 6 -12.64 -9.31 0.03
CA GLU A 6 -11.51 -10.02 -0.55
C GLU A 6 -10.29 -9.11 -0.86
N HIS A 7 -10.53 -7.82 -1.06
CA HIS A 7 -9.47 -6.85 -1.33
C HIS A 7 -8.90 -6.22 -0.05
N ILE A 8 -9.54 -6.41 1.10
CA ILE A 8 -9.20 -5.70 2.34
C ILE A 8 -8.42 -6.60 3.29
N SER A 9 -7.22 -6.17 3.64
CA SER A 9 -6.37 -6.81 4.64
C SER A 9 -6.41 -6.02 5.96
N ASN A 10 -6.17 -6.68 7.09
CA ASN A 10 -6.16 -6.05 8.41
C ASN A 10 -4.81 -6.23 9.09
N ARG A 11 -4.30 -5.17 9.71
CA ARG A 11 -3.11 -5.23 10.59
C ARG A 11 -3.45 -4.76 11.99
N ALA A 12 -2.72 -5.27 12.98
CA ALA A 12 -2.77 -4.73 14.33
C ALA A 12 -2.16 -3.32 14.33
N ALA A 13 -2.80 -2.40 15.06
CA ALA A 13 -2.33 -1.06 15.32
C ALA A 13 -2.18 -0.85 16.83
N TYR A 14 -1.63 0.31 17.21
CA TYR A 14 -1.43 0.67 18.61
C TYR A 14 -2.76 0.64 19.39
N GLY A 15 -2.71 0.21 20.65
CA GLY A 15 -3.90 0.13 21.51
C GLY A 15 -4.87 -1.01 21.17
N GLY A 16 -4.44 -2.04 20.43
CA GLY A 16 -5.27 -3.21 20.10
C GLY A 16 -6.29 -2.99 18.98
N ALA A 17 -6.28 -1.80 18.36
CA ALA A 17 -7.11 -1.50 17.19
C ALA A 17 -6.64 -2.29 15.96
N LYS A 18 -7.57 -2.59 15.04
CA LYS A 18 -7.26 -3.12 13.71
C LYS A 18 -7.39 -2.03 12.67
N VAL A 19 -6.43 -1.95 11.76
CA VAL A 19 -6.45 -1.01 10.63
C VAL A 19 -6.59 -1.80 9.34
N ALA A 20 -7.66 -1.50 8.61
CA ALA A 20 -7.89 -2.01 7.27
C ALA A 20 -6.95 -1.32 6.27
N TYR A 21 -6.38 -2.09 5.35
CA TYR A 21 -5.51 -1.56 4.29
C TYR A 21 -5.63 -2.40 3.02
N LEU A 22 -5.33 -1.76 1.89
CA LEU A 22 -5.16 -2.41 0.60
C LEU A 22 -3.68 -2.79 0.42
N GLU A 23 -3.42 -4.04 0.04
CA GLU A 23 -2.07 -4.49 -0.31
C GLU A 23 -1.58 -3.83 -1.60
N GLY A 24 -0.27 -3.61 -1.71
CA GLY A 24 0.32 -2.94 -2.87
C GLY A 24 0.01 -3.64 -4.19
N TRP A 25 0.18 -4.97 -4.24
CA TRP A 25 -0.10 -5.77 -5.44
C TRP A 25 -1.58 -5.72 -5.85
N LYS A 26 -2.52 -5.74 -4.90
CA LYS A 26 -3.95 -5.60 -5.17
C LYS A 26 -4.27 -4.23 -5.77
N SER A 27 -3.61 -3.18 -5.28
CA SER A 27 -3.76 -1.82 -5.79
C SER A 27 -3.33 -1.71 -7.26
N ILE A 28 -2.23 -2.38 -7.62
CA ILE A 28 -1.72 -2.44 -8.99
C ILE A 28 -2.71 -3.21 -9.89
N ASN A 29 -3.21 -4.36 -9.44
CA ASN A 29 -4.17 -5.14 -10.21
C ASN A 29 -5.48 -4.37 -10.44
N LEU A 30 -6.01 -3.71 -9.41
CA LEU A 30 -7.21 -2.87 -9.54
C LEU A 30 -6.99 -1.70 -10.51
N ALA A 31 -5.80 -1.09 -10.51
CA ALA A 31 -5.46 -0.04 -11.47
C ALA A 31 -5.37 -0.60 -12.91
N ASN A 32 -4.79 -1.78 -13.09
CA ASN A 32 -4.74 -2.46 -14.39
C ASN A 32 -6.12 -2.88 -14.89
N GLU A 33 -7.01 -3.34 -14.02
CA GLU A 33 -8.38 -3.69 -14.35
C GLU A 33 -9.21 -2.45 -14.69
N MET A 34 -9.02 -1.34 -13.96
CA MET A 34 -9.80 -0.11 -14.13
C MET A 34 -9.35 0.71 -15.34
N PHE A 35 -8.04 0.89 -15.52
CA PHE A 35 -7.49 1.77 -16.56
C PHE A 35 -6.94 0.98 -17.76
N GLY A 36 -6.73 -0.33 -17.63
CA GLY A 36 -5.93 -1.12 -18.57
C GLY A 36 -4.44 -1.02 -18.25
N PHE A 37 -3.67 -2.07 -18.58
CA PHE A 37 -2.22 -2.12 -18.30
C PHE A 37 -1.41 -0.96 -18.91
N ASN A 38 -1.93 -0.32 -19.96
CA ASN A 38 -1.35 0.83 -20.65
C ASN A 38 -2.12 2.14 -20.46
N GLY A 39 -3.16 2.15 -19.59
CA GLY A 39 -3.98 3.33 -19.34
C GLY A 39 -3.50 4.20 -18.19
N TRP A 40 -2.51 3.73 -17.43
CA TRP A 40 -1.92 4.47 -16.33
C TRP A 40 -0.41 4.20 -16.25
N SER A 41 0.30 5.11 -15.60
CA SER A 41 1.71 4.97 -15.25
C SER A 41 1.96 5.59 -13.88
N SER A 42 3.10 5.27 -13.27
CA SER A 42 3.55 5.89 -12.03
C SER A 42 4.99 6.39 -12.16
N LYS A 43 5.28 7.49 -11.49
CA LYS A 43 6.61 8.11 -11.46
C LYS A 43 6.92 8.53 -10.04
N ILE A 44 8.07 8.10 -9.53
CA ILE A 44 8.64 8.68 -8.31
C ILE A 44 9.13 10.08 -8.66
N VAL A 45 8.58 11.06 -7.96
CA VAL A 45 8.90 12.48 -8.13
C VAL A 45 10.10 12.83 -7.27
N ASP A 46 10.10 12.40 -6.02
CA ASP A 46 11.16 12.68 -5.06
C ASP A 46 11.25 11.63 -3.94
N TYR A 47 12.44 11.50 -3.34
CA TYR A 47 12.65 10.88 -2.04
C TYR A 47 13.37 11.85 -1.11
N THR A 48 12.80 12.06 0.07
CA THR A 48 13.40 12.87 1.13
C THR A 48 13.71 11.98 2.34
N ILE A 49 14.98 11.98 2.78
CA ILE A 49 15.37 11.33 4.04
C ILE A 49 15.01 12.30 5.17
N ASP A 50 13.98 11.99 5.94
CA ASP A 50 13.49 12.87 7.00
C ASP A 50 14.34 12.75 8.27
N PHE A 51 14.83 11.54 8.57
CA PHE A 51 15.82 11.32 9.62
C PHE A 51 16.67 10.08 9.33
N LEU A 52 17.92 10.10 9.80
CA LEU A 52 18.83 8.96 9.77
C LEU A 52 19.70 8.98 11.03
N ASP A 53 19.34 8.14 11.99
CA ASP A 53 20.04 8.03 13.26
C ASP A 53 20.86 6.75 13.32
N ILE A 54 22.09 6.86 13.82
CA ILE A 54 23.00 5.73 14.01
C ILE A 54 23.37 5.70 15.49
N ALA A 55 22.89 4.70 16.21
CA ALA A 55 23.25 4.51 17.61
C ALA A 55 24.73 4.09 17.75
N ASN A 56 25.31 4.29 18.93
CA ASN A 56 26.68 3.84 19.26
C ASN A 56 26.88 2.33 19.04
N THR A 57 25.81 1.54 19.07
CA THR A 57 25.79 0.10 18.79
C THR A 57 25.85 -0.23 17.28
N GLY A 58 25.91 0.77 16.41
CA GLY A 58 25.86 0.64 14.95
C GLY A 58 24.44 0.41 14.41
N ARG A 59 23.41 0.45 15.27
CA ARG A 59 22.02 0.27 14.87
C ARG A 59 21.46 1.51 14.17
N VAL A 60 20.70 1.30 13.11
CA VAL A 60 20.22 2.38 12.23
C VAL A 60 18.71 2.55 12.36
N SER A 61 18.27 3.77 12.64
CA SER A 61 16.87 4.18 12.52
C SER A 61 16.74 5.17 11.36
N LEU A 62 15.76 4.98 10.49
CA LEU A 62 15.59 5.74 9.25
C LEU A 62 14.11 6.00 8.98
N GLY A 63 13.79 7.23 8.61
CA GLY A 63 12.50 7.65 8.06
C GLY A 63 12.69 8.33 6.71
N MET A 64 11.79 8.03 5.77
CA MET A 64 11.85 8.60 4.43
C MET A 64 10.45 8.84 3.88
N SER A 65 10.26 10.04 3.32
CA SER A 65 9.10 10.42 2.53
C SER A 65 9.37 10.18 1.04
N CYS A 66 8.34 9.74 0.33
CA CYS A 66 8.36 9.56 -1.13
C CYS A 66 7.19 10.32 -1.73
N ILE A 67 7.46 11.16 -2.75
CA ILE A 67 6.41 11.76 -3.56
C ILE A 67 6.21 10.90 -4.80
N MET A 68 4.98 10.42 -5.02
CA MET A 68 4.62 9.60 -6.18
C MET A 68 3.57 10.32 -7.01
N ARG A 69 3.76 10.35 -8.33
CA ARG A 69 2.75 10.77 -9.30
C ARG A 69 2.17 9.57 -10.03
N VAL A 70 0.85 9.45 -10.06
CA VAL A 70 0.12 8.52 -10.93
C VAL A 70 -0.51 9.32 -12.06
N ILE A 71 -0.25 8.92 -13.30
CA ILE A 71 -0.65 9.64 -14.53
C ILE A 71 -1.53 8.71 -15.36
N LEU A 72 -2.71 9.17 -15.79
CA LEU A 72 -3.58 8.46 -16.72
C LEU A 72 -3.23 8.78 -18.18
N LYS A 73 -3.74 7.97 -19.10
CA LYS A 73 -3.50 8.09 -20.54
C LYS A 73 -3.92 9.44 -21.14
N ASP A 74 -4.91 10.10 -20.54
CA ASP A 74 -5.37 11.44 -20.94
C ASP A 74 -4.50 12.58 -20.40
N GLY A 75 -3.45 12.26 -19.63
CA GLY A 75 -2.53 13.22 -19.03
C GLY A 75 -2.94 13.75 -17.66
N THR A 76 -4.13 13.40 -17.16
CA THR A 76 -4.53 13.73 -15.78
C THR A 76 -3.61 13.01 -14.80
N PHE A 77 -3.32 13.66 -13.67
CA PHE A 77 -2.45 13.08 -12.66
C PHE A 77 -2.84 13.48 -11.25
N HIS A 78 -2.48 12.62 -10.31
CA HIS A 78 -2.53 12.88 -8.89
C HIS A 78 -1.19 12.55 -8.24
N GLU A 79 -0.81 13.35 -7.25
CA GLU A 79 0.37 13.14 -6.42
C GLU A 79 -0.04 12.96 -4.96
N ASP A 80 0.67 12.09 -4.26
CA ASP A 80 0.55 11.98 -2.81
C ASP A 80 1.91 11.56 -2.23
N ILE A 81 2.05 11.76 -0.93
CA ILE A 81 3.25 11.44 -0.16
C ILE A 81 3.05 10.08 0.51
N GLY A 82 4.01 9.18 0.38
CA GLY A 82 4.08 7.95 1.17
C GLY A 82 5.25 7.99 2.14
N TYR A 83 5.17 7.16 3.18
CA TYR A 83 6.19 7.13 4.22
C TYR A 83 6.67 5.72 4.50
N GLY A 84 7.98 5.58 4.70
CA GLY A 84 8.61 4.35 5.17
C GLY A 84 9.46 4.64 6.40
N SER A 85 9.44 3.73 7.36
CA SER A 85 10.32 3.83 8.53
C SER A 85 10.84 2.49 9.02
N ILE A 86 11.98 2.54 9.69
CA ILE A 86 12.55 1.41 10.40
C ILE A 86 13.31 1.91 11.61
N GLU A 87 13.23 1.15 12.69
CA GLU A 87 14.01 1.38 13.90
C GLU A 87 14.93 0.18 14.12
N ASN A 88 16.12 0.43 14.69
CA ASN A 88 17.05 -0.61 15.11
C ASN A 88 17.54 -1.57 14.00
N ALA A 89 17.63 -1.04 12.77
CA ALA A 89 18.43 -1.48 11.63
C ALA A 89 19.72 -2.23 12.00
N LYS A 90 19.97 -3.45 11.50
CA LYS A 90 21.32 -4.06 11.64
C LYS A 90 22.37 -3.34 10.78
N SER A 91 21.97 -2.74 9.67
CA SER A 91 22.87 -2.04 8.75
C SER A 91 22.14 -0.92 8.01
N LYS A 92 22.91 0.05 7.49
CA LYS A 92 22.37 1.10 6.61
C LYS A 92 21.70 0.53 5.37
N SER A 93 22.32 -0.46 4.73
CA SER A 93 21.77 -1.07 3.50
C SER A 93 20.39 -1.68 3.76
N GLN A 94 20.23 -2.43 4.84
CA GLN A 94 18.94 -3.02 5.21
C GLN A 94 17.89 -1.94 5.49
N ALA A 95 18.28 -0.88 6.20
CA ALA A 95 17.38 0.20 6.53
C ALA A 95 16.89 0.93 5.27
N PHE A 96 17.81 1.35 4.40
CA PHE A 96 17.48 2.03 3.14
C PHE A 96 16.66 1.16 2.20
N GLU A 97 16.97 -0.13 2.08
CA GLU A 97 16.21 -1.04 1.21
C GLU A 97 14.75 -1.14 1.64
N LYS A 98 14.49 -1.43 2.92
CA LYS A 98 13.12 -1.56 3.44
C LYS A 98 12.36 -0.24 3.30
N VAL A 99 12.95 0.84 3.84
CA VAL A 99 12.27 2.14 3.95
C VAL A 99 11.95 2.70 2.57
N LYS A 100 12.87 2.59 1.61
CA LYS A 100 12.65 3.11 0.25
C LYS A 100 11.54 2.35 -0.50
N LYS A 101 11.47 1.02 -0.33
CA LYS A 101 10.41 0.16 -0.90
C LYS A 101 9.05 0.44 -0.25
N GLU A 102 9.02 0.60 1.07
CA GLU A 102 7.80 0.90 1.82
C GLU A 102 7.24 2.28 1.47
N ALA A 103 8.08 3.32 1.49
CA ALA A 103 7.68 4.69 1.16
C ALA A 103 7.09 4.80 -0.25
N ALA A 104 7.72 4.17 -1.26
CA ALA A 104 7.20 4.18 -2.63
C ALA A 104 5.88 3.40 -2.77
N THR A 105 5.76 2.25 -2.10
CA THR A 105 4.53 1.45 -2.15
C THR A 105 3.38 2.19 -1.47
N ASP A 106 3.64 2.85 -0.34
CA ASP A 106 2.65 3.68 0.35
C ASP A 106 2.22 4.87 -0.51
N ALA A 107 3.18 5.59 -1.10
CA ALA A 107 2.91 6.74 -1.96
C ALA A 107 2.07 6.35 -3.18
N LEU A 108 2.38 5.21 -3.81
CA LEU A 108 1.61 4.66 -4.91
C LEU A 108 0.15 4.40 -4.53
N LYS A 109 -0.08 3.69 -3.42
CA LYS A 109 -1.45 3.41 -2.95
C LYS A 109 -2.23 4.69 -2.66
N ARG A 110 -1.55 5.67 -2.07
CA ARG A 110 -2.14 6.96 -1.70
C ARG A 110 -2.45 7.84 -2.91
N ALA A 111 -1.62 7.82 -3.94
CA ALA A 111 -1.89 8.48 -5.21
C ALA A 111 -2.99 7.75 -6.00
N LEU A 112 -3.09 6.42 -5.93
CA LEU A 112 -4.15 5.66 -6.62
C LEU A 112 -5.54 5.89 -6.01
N ARG A 113 -5.67 5.96 -4.69
CA ARG A 113 -6.98 6.15 -4.05
C ARG A 113 -7.68 7.45 -4.45
N THR A 114 -6.96 8.48 -4.89
CA THR A 114 -7.60 9.77 -5.25
C THR A 114 -8.47 9.65 -6.51
N TYR A 115 -8.27 8.58 -7.31
CA TYR A 115 -9.12 8.25 -8.46
C TYR A 115 -10.43 7.54 -8.08
N GLY A 116 -10.63 7.17 -6.80
CA GLY A 116 -11.94 6.77 -6.29
C GLY A 116 -11.98 5.57 -5.36
N ASN A 117 -13.20 5.20 -4.97
CA ASN A 117 -13.48 4.17 -3.95
C ASN A 117 -12.94 2.79 -4.33
N SER A 118 -13.06 2.38 -5.59
CA SER A 118 -12.53 1.08 -6.06
C SER A 118 -11.00 0.99 -6.01
N LEU A 119 -10.29 2.11 -5.87
CA LEU A 119 -8.83 2.15 -5.71
C LEU A 119 -8.40 2.41 -4.27
N GLY A 120 -9.31 2.21 -3.30
CA GLY A 120 -9.00 2.23 -1.87
C GLY A 120 -9.48 3.47 -1.13
N ASN A 121 -10.15 4.43 -1.78
CA ASN A 121 -10.69 5.59 -1.05
C ASN A 121 -11.75 5.19 0.00
N CYS A 122 -12.50 4.10 -0.23
CA CYS A 122 -13.51 3.62 0.71
C CYS A 122 -12.92 3.16 2.05
N LEU A 123 -11.61 2.85 2.12
CA LEU A 123 -10.96 2.44 3.37
C LEU A 123 -10.88 3.55 4.42
N TYR A 124 -11.13 4.80 4.03
CA TYR A 124 -11.21 5.93 4.96
C TYR A 124 -12.63 6.14 5.53
N ASP A 125 -13.64 5.48 4.96
CA ASP A 125 -15.02 5.56 5.46
C ASP A 125 -15.23 4.55 6.61
N LYS A 126 -15.40 5.10 7.82
CA LYS A 126 -15.66 4.31 9.03
C LYS A 126 -16.97 3.52 8.96
N ASN A 127 -17.99 4.02 8.26
CA ASN A 127 -19.26 3.32 8.11
C ASN A 127 -19.11 2.12 7.18
N PHE A 128 -18.40 2.29 6.07
CA PHE A 128 -18.02 1.20 5.18
C PHE A 128 -17.23 0.11 5.92
N LEU A 129 -16.20 0.48 6.71
CA LEU A 129 -15.41 -0.49 7.48
C LEU A 129 -16.26 -1.29 8.49
N LYS A 130 -17.25 -0.64 9.13
CA LYS A 130 -18.19 -1.32 10.04
C LYS A 130 -19.07 -2.34 9.32
N GLN A 131 -19.48 -2.04 8.08
CA GLN A 131 -20.32 -2.93 7.28
C GLN A 131 -19.51 -4.12 6.76
N ILE A 132 -18.31 -3.87 6.22
CA ILE A 132 -17.51 -4.92 5.59
C ILE A 132 -16.95 -5.93 6.61
N THR A 133 -16.71 -5.50 7.85
CA THR A 133 -16.31 -6.41 8.94
C THR A 133 -17.39 -7.47 9.25
N LYS A 134 -18.66 -7.22 8.90
CA LYS A 134 -19.75 -8.18 9.07
C LYS A 134 -19.84 -9.17 7.92
N CYS A 135 -19.23 -8.89 6.78
CA CYS A 135 -19.20 -9.76 5.61
C CYS A 135 -17.99 -10.70 5.71
N LYS A 136 -18.24 -12.02 5.80
CA LYS A 136 -17.15 -13.00 5.70
C LYS A 136 -16.63 -13.01 4.26
N PRO A 137 -15.30 -12.93 4.03
CA PRO A 137 -14.76 -13.18 2.71
C PRO A 137 -15.11 -14.62 2.28
N PRO A 138 -15.41 -14.86 1.01
CA PRO A 138 -15.62 -16.21 0.52
C PRO A 138 -14.36 -17.03 0.81
N THR A 139 -14.55 -18.20 1.43
CA THR A 139 -13.48 -19.19 1.58
C THR A 139 -13.05 -19.64 0.20
N VAL A 140 -11.88 -19.18 -0.24
CA VAL A 140 -11.23 -19.72 -1.44
C VAL A 140 -10.89 -21.17 -1.12
N GLY A 141 -11.68 -22.09 -1.66
CA GLY A 141 -11.36 -23.51 -1.61
C GLY A 141 -10.03 -23.72 -2.32
N ILE A 142 -9.05 -24.27 -1.60
CA ILE A 142 -7.82 -24.76 -2.22
C ILE A 142 -8.27 -25.86 -3.20
N PRO A 143 -8.00 -25.76 -4.51
CA PRO A 143 -8.30 -26.85 -5.43
C PRO A 143 -7.50 -28.08 -4.99
N ASP A 144 -8.23 -29.17 -4.75
CA ASP A 144 -7.66 -30.45 -4.34
C ASP A 144 -6.71 -30.95 -5.45
N VAL A 145 -5.42 -31.06 -5.14
CA VAL A 145 -4.36 -31.45 -6.09
C VAL A 145 -4.40 -32.97 -6.37
N SER A 146 -5.41 -33.69 -5.88
CA SER A 146 -5.51 -35.15 -6.02
C SER A 146 -6.17 -35.64 -7.32
N THR A 147 -6.56 -34.77 -8.25
CA THR A 147 -7.17 -35.19 -9.53
C THR A 147 -6.35 -34.76 -10.76
N VAL A 148 -5.11 -35.24 -10.84
CA VAL A 148 -4.45 -35.47 -12.14
C VAL A 148 -3.91 -36.90 -12.09
N GLN A 149 -4.69 -37.82 -12.67
CA GLN A 149 -4.22 -39.17 -13.04
C GLN A 149 -3.34 -39.10 -14.27
#